data_AF-A0A956QZ01-F1
#
_entry.id   AF-A0A956QZ01-F1
#
_cell.length_a   1.000
_cell.length_b   1.000
_cell.length_c   1.000
_cell.angle_alpha   90.00
_cell.angle_beta   90.00
_cell.angle_gamma   90.00
#
_symmetry.space_group_name_H-M   'P 1'
#
loop_
_entity.id
_entity.type
_entity.pdbx_description
1 polymer ?
#
loop_
_entity_poly.entity_id
_entity_poly.type
_entity_poly.pdbx_seq_one_letter_code
_entity_poly.pdbx_strand_id
1 'polypeptide(L)'
;MCNQTAGLIARALEEIGITTVTLSLLKEVTSKINPPRVLEMPFGFGHPLGEPGDREGQTRVLRTSIDLACQAREPGTTWKFDR
;
A
#
# COMPACT_ATOMS: atom_id res chain seq x y z
N MET A 1 -8.48 11.19 0.91
CA MET A 1 -9.48 10.15 1.25
C MET A 1 -9.14 9.57 2.62
N CYS A 2 -10.12 9.11 3.39
CA CYS A 2 -9.81 8.45 4.67
C CYS A 2 -9.37 6.99 4.45
N ASN A 3 -8.62 6.45 5.41
CA ASN A 3 -8.06 5.09 5.33
C ASN A 3 -9.15 4.03 5.09
N GLN A 4 -10.30 4.18 5.75
CA GLN A 4 -11.42 3.25 5.63
C GLN A 4 -12.01 3.23 4.21
N THR A 5 -12.31 4.39 3.64
CA THR A 5 -12.83 4.47 2.27
C THR A 5 -11.83 3.89 1.27
N ALA A 6 -10.53 4.19 1.41
CA ALA A 6 -9.51 3.65 0.52
C ALA A 6 -9.46 2.11 0.56
N GLY A 7 -9.51 1.50 1.75
CA GLY A 7 -9.51 0.04 1.88
C GLY A 7 -10.78 -0.63 1.35
N LEU A 8 -11.95 0.00 1.52
CA LEU A 8 -13.21 -0.50 0.93
C LEU A 8 -13.20 -0.44 -0.59
N ILE A 9 -12.71 0.67 -1.16
CA ILE A 9 -12.54 0.81 -2.61
C ILE A 9 -11.58 -0.24 -3.15
N ALA A 10 -10.44 -0.46 -2.47
CA ALA A 10 -9.48 -1.48 -2.88
C ALA A 10 -10.12 -2.87 -2.96
N ARG A 11 -10.93 -3.26 -1.98
CA ARG A 11 -11.68 -4.53 -2.02
C ARG A 11 -12.65 -4.60 -3.18
N ALA A 12 -13.47 -3.56 -3.39
CA ALA A 12 -14.43 -3.53 -4.48
C ALA A 12 -13.76 -3.60 -5.86
N LEU A 13 -12.58 -2.99 -6.02
CA LEU A 13 -11.80 -3.07 -7.26
C LEU A 13 -11.25 -4.48 -7.51
N GLU A 14 -10.76 -5.15 -6.48
CA GLU A 14 -10.25 -6.52 -6.59
C GLU A 14 -11.35 -7.54 -6.92
N GLU A 15 -12.55 -7.36 -6.36
CA GLU A 15 -13.72 -8.19 -6.65
C GLU A 15 -14.08 -8.19 -8.15
N ILE A 16 -13.77 -7.12 -8.87
CA ILE A 16 -13.98 -7.00 -10.32
C ILE A 16 -12.72 -7.27 -11.15
N GLY A 17 -11.66 -7.79 -10.54
CA GLY A 17 -10.42 -8.18 -11.22
C GLY A 17 -9.41 -7.05 -11.42
N ILE A 18 -9.57 -5.90 -10.75
CA ILE A 18 -8.59 -4.81 -10.77
C ILE A 18 -7.66 -4.94 -9.56
N THR A 19 -6.40 -5.28 -9.82
CA THR A 19 -5.36 -5.42 -8.79
C THR A 19 -5.03 -4.09 -8.13
N THR A 20 -4.92 -4.09 -6.80
CA THR A 20 -4.65 -2.92 -5.97
C THR A 20 -3.57 -3.20 -4.92
N VAL A 21 -2.86 -2.14 -4.52
CA VAL A 21 -1.94 -2.14 -3.37
C VAL A 21 -2.18 -0.87 -2.57
N THR A 22 -2.34 -1.02 -1.25
CA THR A 22 -2.52 0.11 -0.34
C THR A 22 -1.18 0.51 0.28
N LEU A 23 -0.69 1.71 -0.01
CA LEU A 23 0.43 2.32 0.70
C LEU A 23 -0.07 2.87 2.05
N SER A 24 0.32 2.24 3.16
CA SER A 24 -0.15 2.62 4.49
C SER A 24 0.92 3.37 5.26
N LEU A 25 0.56 4.57 5.74
CA LEU A 25 1.33 5.36 6.69
C LEU A 25 0.89 5.12 8.15
N LEU A 26 -0.19 4.36 8.37
CA LEU A 26 -0.77 4.08 9.68
C LEU A 26 -1.17 2.62 9.79
N LYS A 27 -0.23 1.80 10.27
CA LYS A 27 -0.41 0.36 10.42
C LYS A 27 -1.62 0.02 11.27
N GLU A 28 -1.82 0.69 12.40
CA GLU A 28 -2.86 0.37 13.38
C GLU A 28 -4.26 0.57 12.80
N VAL A 29 -4.43 1.59 11.96
CA VAL A 29 -5.70 1.88 11.29
C VAL A 29 -5.89 0.91 10.12
N THR A 30 -4.87 0.73 9.28
CA THR A 30 -4.95 -0.16 8.12
C THR A 30 -5.19 -1.61 8.51
N SER A 31 -4.59 -2.09 9.61
CA SER A 31 -4.80 -3.46 10.12
C SER A 31 -6.27 -3.74 10.46
N LYS A 32 -7.00 -2.73 10.97
CA LYS A 32 -8.44 -2.87 11.27
C LYS A 32 -9.30 -2.93 10.01
N ILE A 33 -8.88 -2.23 8.95
CA ILE A 33 -9.59 -2.21 7.67
C ILE A 33 -9.29 -3.48 6.86
N ASN A 34 -8.07 -4.01 7.01
CA ASN A 34 -7.53 -5.18 6.31
C ASN A 34 -7.72 -5.14 4.78
N PRO A 35 -7.13 -4.16 4.06
CA PRO A 35 -7.17 -4.12 2.61
C PRO A 35 -6.53 -5.38 1.97
N PRO A 36 -6.82 -5.66 0.69
CA PRO A 36 -6.35 -6.86 0.00
C PRO A 36 -4.82 -7.04 0.03
N ARG A 37 -4.08 -5.95 -0.16
CA ARG A 37 -2.61 -5.92 -0.14
C ARG A 37 -2.13 -4.61 0.48
N VAL A 38 -1.16 -4.67 1.38
CA VAL A 38 -0.67 -3.50 2.12
C VAL A 38 0.85 -3.42 2.08
N LEU A 39 1.37 -2.25 1.75
CA LEU A 39 2.78 -1.90 1.95
C LEU A 39 2.86 -0.85 3.07
N GLU A 40 3.43 -1.24 4.21
CA GLU A 40 3.68 -0.36 5.35
C GLU A 40 4.86 0.55 5.03
N MET A 41 4.63 1.86 5.07
CA MET A 41 5.59 2.88 4.73
C MET A 41 6.21 3.50 6.00
N PRO A 42 7.53 3.75 6.03
CA PRO A 42 8.20 4.38 7.17
C PRO A 42 8.09 5.91 7.16
N PHE A 43 7.33 6.49 6.23
CA PHE A 43 7.28 7.92 5.98
C PHE A 43 6.23 8.65 6.83
N GLY A 44 6.46 9.95 7.03
CA GLY A 44 5.49 10.83 7.68
C GLY A 44 4.21 11.01 6.86
N PHE A 45 3.15 11.47 7.53
CA PHE A 45 1.88 11.81 6.90
C PHE A 45 2.06 12.73 5.69
N GLY A 46 1.28 12.47 4.64
CA GLY A 46 1.30 13.25 3.40
C GLY A 46 2.40 12.87 2.41
N HIS A 47 3.32 11.97 2.78
CA HIS A 47 4.48 11.61 1.96
C HIS A 47 4.56 10.09 1.70
N PRO A 48 3.52 9.44 1.15
CA PRO A 48 3.50 7.99 0.99
C PRO A 48 4.58 7.44 0.05
N LEU A 49 5.17 8.29 -0.80
CA LEU A 49 6.27 7.93 -1.71
C LEU A 49 7.65 8.38 -1.20
N GLY A 50 7.74 8.97 -0.01
CA GLY A 50 8.99 9.46 0.56
C GLY A 50 9.28 10.92 0.24
N GLU A 51 10.57 11.28 0.21
CA GLU A 51 11.02 12.66 0.09
C GLU A 51 10.73 13.26 -1.29
N PRO A 52 10.33 14.55 -1.36
CA PRO A 52 10.18 15.24 -2.64
C PRO A 52 11.51 15.27 -3.41
N GLY A 53 11.46 14.94 -4.69
CA GLY A 53 12.65 14.94 -5.57
C GLY A 53 13.53 13.71 -5.49
N ASP A 54 13.36 12.82 -4.50
CA ASP A 54 14.06 11.53 -4.44
C ASP A 54 13.46 10.52 -5.43
N ARG A 55 13.82 10.68 -6.71
CA ARG A 55 13.34 9.84 -7.80
C ARG A 55 13.70 8.37 -7.59
N GLU A 56 14.87 8.09 -7.05
CA GLU A 56 15.33 6.72 -6.84
C GLU A 56 14.52 6.04 -5.73
N GLY A 57 14.33 6.72 -4.58
CA GLY A 57 13.48 6.23 -3.49
C GLY A 57 12.04 6.01 -3.93
N GLN A 58 11.44 6.98 -4.62
CA GLN A 58 10.09 6.85 -5.16
C GLN A 58 9.98 5.68 -6.15
N THR A 59 11.00 5.45 -6.98
CA THR A 59 11.05 4.29 -7.89
C THR A 59 11.13 2.98 -7.12
N ARG A 60 11.90 2.93 -6.02
CA ARG A 60 11.94 1.74 -5.14
C ARG A 60 10.56 1.44 -4.56
N VAL A 61 9.85 2.45 -4.04
CA VAL A 61 8.48 2.29 -3.52
C VAL A 61 7.55 1.67 -4.57
N LEU A 62 7.58 2.20 -5.80
CA LEU A 62 6.75 1.69 -6.89
C LEU A 62 7.11 0.24 -7.26
N ARG A 63 8.41 -0.08 -7.36
CA ARG A 63 8.87 -1.45 -7.64
C ARG A 63 8.42 -2.43 -6.56
N THR A 64 8.64 -2.11 -5.28
CA THR A 64 8.18 -2.96 -4.17
C THR A 64 6.67 -3.13 -4.15
N SER A 65 5.92 -2.08 -4.54
CA SER A 65 4.46 -2.17 -4.66
C SER A 65 4.04 -3.13 -5.77
N ILE A 66 4.71 -3.10 -6.93
CA ILE A 66 4.45 -4.02 -8.04
C ILE A 66 4.85 -5.45 -7.64
N ASP A 67 6.00 -5.63 -6.99
CA ASP A 67 6.45 -6.94 -6.51
C ASP A 67 5.45 -7.54 -5.53
N LEU A 68 4.93 -6.73 -4.59
CA LEU A 68 3.87 -7.14 -3.68
C LEU A 68 2.60 -7.54 -4.46
N ALA A 69 2.22 -6.77 -5.47
CA ALA A 69 1.07 -7.10 -6.31
C ALA A 69 1.24 -8.45 -7.03
N CYS A 70 2.44 -8.77 -7.49
CA CYS A 70 2.72 -10.02 -8.19
C CYS A 70 2.88 -11.24 -7.25
N GLN A 71 3.35 -11.03 -6.02
CA GLN A 71 3.72 -12.13 -5.12
C GLN A 71 2.68 -12.42 -4.05
N ALA A 72 1.86 -11.45 -3.65
CA ALA A 72 0.81 -11.68 -2.67
C ALA A 72 -0.29 -12.57 -3.25
N ARG A 73 -0.49 -13.74 -2.62
CA ARG A 73 -1.54 -14.70 -3.00
C ARG A 73 -2.76 -14.64 -2.09
N GLU A 74 -2.58 -14.16 -0.86
CA GLU A 74 -3.62 -14.11 0.16
C GLU A 74 -4.08 -12.67 0.41
N PRO A 75 -5.40 -12.41 0.51
CA PRO A 75 -5.91 -11.12 0.95
C PRO A 75 -5.38 -10.74 2.35
N GLY A 76 -5.10 -9.46 2.57
CA GLY A 76 -4.52 -8.95 3.81
C GLY A 76 -2.99 -9.10 3.90
N THR A 77 -2.32 -9.59 2.84
CA THR A 77 -0.87 -9.68 2.82
C THR A 77 -0.24 -8.31 3.03
N THR A 78 0.62 -8.21 4.04
CA THR A 78 1.25 -6.97 4.45
C THR A 78 2.77 -7.08 4.41
N TRP A 79 3.43 -6.20 3.66
CA TRP A 79 4.88 -6.07 3.63
C TRP A 79 5.31 -4.76 4.28
N LYS A 80 6.56 -4.73 4.78
CA LYS A 80 7.21 -3.51 5.23
C LYS A 80 8.14 -2.99 4.15
N PHE A 81 8.04 -1.71 3.83
CA PHE A 81 8.97 -1.07 2.93
C PHE A 81 10.30 -0.81 3.66
N ASP A 82 11.40 -1.26 3.06
CA ASP A 82 12.76 -0.96 3.52
C ASP A 82 13.32 0.21 2.71
N ARG A 83 14.02 1.13 3.39
CA ARG A 83 14.38 2.46 2.85
C ARG A 83 15.61 2.41 1.93
#